data_AF-A0A841MRK4-F1
#
_entry.id   AF-A0A841MRK4-F1
#
_cell.length_a   1.000
_cell.length_b   1.000
_cell.length_c   1.000
_cell.angle_alpha   90.00
_cell.angle_beta   90.00
_cell.angle_gamma   90.00
#
_symmetry.space_group_name_H-M   'P 1'
#
loop_
_entity.id
_entity.type
_entity.pdbx_description
1 polymer ?
#
loop_
_entity_poly.entity_id
_entity_poly.type
_entity_poly.pdbx_seq_one_letter_code
_entity_poly.pdbx_strand_id
1 'polypeptide(L)'
;MRKTFTRISLFLTFFLCCINQVYSQDSIPFTDSISFFNFLKLQEEVPSLQFRYQAQPNVLTADLLADSTLSFSKREDGLWVSKAFTKFSDWEAAGKGLMAEDSSLVVPNFLIYEENSDLLAAQEYISNLWRNRDIFIPEKTPEVGEELVLLANLIPYEPLVKYRFHFFSDYKLVIVISIITFFLLMAIGMIIFMLIIKANHSRVEALKKEYENMIIGPISEILFEKSLEEIDALTEEDILKIFPEKHYKRKLFKLVLIENIISLNKKMKGDFKDKLKSLYKKFGLDIISISKLKNKRWDIVTNGLVHINEMDLVEALPKVKELTDSSNFYIRSQAISTVLNLSEKVDLSKIKEQSFPLSRWQQMNYLRIIKYLHIQKSLDLTPLFEGKNKTVRLFGYKLVRLLGRIELVEKLAEVAPNVADEEKIEILNTYEVIGINTEAFFINQCLRSENKDLMIAAARVSGTIGDQASAHILIELLDENPDFNTRRLLLDSLKKLDESMYNEYVSKNRDKDTLRIKTHLLDPLLQHV
;
A
#
# COMPACT_ATOMS: atom_id res chain seq x y z
N MET A 1 -5.85 -19.17 11.40
CA MET A 1 -5.74 -17.69 11.41
C MET A 1 -6.90 -17.00 12.13
N ARG A 2 -8.18 -17.36 11.93
CA ARG A 2 -9.30 -16.62 12.56
C ARG A 2 -9.37 -16.73 14.10
N LYS A 3 -9.03 -17.89 14.69
CA LYS A 3 -9.06 -18.11 16.15
C LYS A 3 -7.94 -17.41 16.93
N THR A 4 -6.79 -17.17 16.30
CA THR A 4 -5.64 -16.50 16.94
C THR A 4 -5.81 -14.99 16.99
N PHE A 5 -6.45 -14.40 15.97
CA PHE A 5 -6.72 -12.96 15.91
C PHE A 5 -7.73 -12.51 16.97
N THR A 6 -8.78 -13.30 17.21
CA THR A 6 -9.78 -13.02 18.27
C THR A 6 -9.19 -13.05 19.67
N ARG A 7 -8.17 -13.88 19.95
CA ARG A 7 -7.53 -13.94 21.28
C ARG A 7 -6.63 -12.73 21.55
N ILE A 8 -5.97 -12.19 20.52
CA ILE A 8 -5.12 -11.01 20.64
C ILE A 8 -5.98 -9.75 20.84
N SER A 9 -7.09 -9.64 20.11
CA SER A 9 -8.02 -8.51 20.25
C SER A 9 -8.65 -8.46 21.65
N LEU A 10 -8.98 -9.61 22.24
CA LEU A 10 -9.59 -9.67 23.58
C LEU A 10 -8.61 -9.27 24.70
N PHE A 11 -7.32 -9.58 24.50
CA PHE A 11 -6.26 -9.23 25.44
C PHE A 11 -5.96 -7.73 25.41
N LEU A 12 -6.01 -7.09 24.23
CA LEU A 12 -5.81 -5.65 24.09
C LEU A 12 -6.94 -4.83 24.74
N THR A 13 -8.18 -5.30 24.63
CA THR A 13 -9.34 -4.64 25.27
C THR A 13 -9.32 -4.76 26.79
N PHE A 14 -8.76 -5.83 27.35
CA PHE A 14 -8.63 -5.98 28.81
C PHE A 14 -7.61 -5.00 29.39
N PHE A 15 -6.51 -4.75 28.67
CA PHE A 15 -5.43 -3.86 29.13
C PHE A 15 -5.84 -2.38 29.17
N LEU A 16 -6.71 -1.94 28.24
CA LEU A 16 -7.23 -0.57 28.21
C LEU A 16 -8.20 -0.25 29.36
N CYS A 17 -8.87 -1.26 29.93
CA CYS A 17 -9.85 -1.05 30.99
C CYS A 17 -9.21 -0.77 32.36
N CYS A 18 -8.00 -1.28 32.61
CA CYS A 18 -7.31 -1.13 33.90
C CYS A 18 -6.66 0.24 34.12
N ILE A 19 -6.53 1.09 33.08
CA ILE A 19 -5.80 2.37 33.18
C ILE A 19 -6.68 3.49 33.77
N ASN A 20 -8.00 3.36 33.76
CA ASN A 20 -8.93 4.40 34.24
C ASN A 20 -9.13 4.44 35.77
N GLN A 21 -8.50 3.56 36.55
CA GLN A 21 -8.76 3.44 38.00
C GLN A 21 -7.71 4.10 38.92
N VAL A 22 -6.71 4.84 38.39
CA VAL A 22 -5.58 5.38 39.19
C VAL A 22 -5.55 6.92 39.27
N TYR A 23 -6.67 7.61 39.06
CA TYR A 23 -6.75 9.05 39.36
C TYR A 23 -7.68 9.32 40.53
N SER A 24 -7.11 9.51 41.72
CA SER A 24 -7.84 9.94 42.92
C SER A 24 -6.91 10.71 43.87
N GLN A 25 -7.08 12.05 43.88
CA GLN A 25 -6.92 13.01 44.99
C GLN A 25 -5.63 13.00 45.84
N ASP A 26 -4.78 14.01 45.67
CA ASP A 26 -3.79 14.44 46.66
C ASP A 26 -4.51 15.28 47.76
N SER A 27 -4.48 14.81 49.01
CA SER A 27 -5.10 15.44 50.19
C SER A 27 -4.24 16.57 50.80
N ILE A 28 -4.88 17.68 51.19
CA ILE A 28 -4.29 18.81 51.93
C ILE A 28 -3.81 18.36 53.33
N PRO A 29 -2.64 18.80 53.84
CA PRO A 29 -2.03 18.24 55.06
C PRO A 29 -2.68 18.63 56.41
N PHE A 30 -3.50 19.68 56.49
CA PHE A 30 -4.12 20.12 57.75
C PHE A 30 -5.65 20.15 57.62
N THR A 31 -6.32 19.02 57.87
CA THR A 31 -7.79 18.94 57.79
C THR A 31 -8.51 19.41 59.06
N ASP A 32 -7.80 19.43 60.20
CA ASP A 32 -8.40 19.69 61.51
C ASP A 32 -7.85 20.98 62.15
N SER A 33 -8.74 21.81 62.74
CA SER A 33 -8.39 23.10 63.38
C SER A 33 -7.33 22.96 64.49
N ILE A 34 -7.36 21.86 65.24
CA ILE A 34 -6.39 21.58 66.31
C ILE A 34 -4.97 21.41 65.75
N SER A 35 -4.85 20.66 64.65
CA SER A 35 -3.56 20.43 63.99
C SER A 35 -2.96 21.74 63.44
N PHE A 36 -3.82 22.61 62.93
CA PHE A 36 -3.45 23.93 62.42
C PHE A 36 -2.92 24.86 63.53
N PHE A 37 -3.60 24.94 64.68
CA PHE A 37 -3.12 25.75 65.80
C PHE A 37 -1.84 25.19 66.43
N ASN A 38 -1.68 23.86 66.51
CA ASN A 38 -0.43 23.25 66.95
C ASN A 38 0.75 23.59 66.03
N PHE A 39 0.51 23.64 64.71
CA PHE A 39 1.51 24.09 63.75
C PHE A 39 1.89 25.57 63.99
N LEU A 40 0.91 26.46 64.14
CA LEU A 40 1.17 27.88 64.40
C LEU A 40 1.96 28.11 65.69
N LYS A 41 1.72 27.29 66.73
CA LYS A 41 2.48 27.33 67.98
C LYS A 41 3.95 26.98 67.80
N LEU A 42 4.27 26.07 66.90
CA LEU A 42 5.65 25.65 66.64
C LEU A 42 6.38 26.60 65.69
N GLN A 43 5.68 27.17 64.71
CA GLN A 43 6.25 28.08 63.72
C GLN A 43 6.46 29.50 64.28
N GLU A 44 5.66 29.91 65.26
CA GLU A 44 5.57 31.23 65.92
C GLU A 44 5.23 32.42 65.01
N GLU A 45 5.92 32.58 63.87
CA GLU A 45 5.69 33.65 62.89
C GLU A 45 5.51 33.06 61.49
N VAL A 46 4.43 33.44 60.80
CA VAL A 46 4.17 33.08 59.41
C VAL A 46 4.15 34.37 58.58
N PRO A 47 4.91 34.47 57.47
CA PRO A 47 4.97 35.68 56.67
C PRO A 47 3.58 36.14 56.25
N SER A 48 3.31 37.44 56.42
CA SER A 48 2.06 38.10 56.00
C SER A 48 0.76 37.60 56.67
N LEU A 49 0.85 36.72 57.68
CA LEU A 49 -0.28 36.26 58.49
C LEU A 49 -0.25 36.97 59.85
N GLN A 50 -1.34 37.63 60.22
CA GLN A 50 -1.51 38.27 61.53
C GLN A 50 -2.78 37.75 62.22
N PHE A 51 -2.80 37.80 63.54
CA PHE A 51 -3.86 37.28 64.39
C PHE A 51 -4.56 38.42 65.14
N ARG A 52 -5.90 38.42 65.13
CA ARG A 52 -6.74 39.34 65.91
C ARG A 52 -7.88 38.60 66.56
N TYR A 53 -8.44 39.23 67.59
CA TYR A 53 -9.63 38.78 68.27
C TYR A 53 -10.82 39.65 67.86
N GLN A 54 -11.95 39.03 67.53
CA GLN A 54 -13.20 39.70 67.15
C GLN A 54 -14.33 39.35 68.11
N ALA A 55 -15.03 40.36 68.64
CA ALA A 55 -16.10 40.20 69.61
C ALA A 55 -17.41 40.87 69.15
N GLN A 56 -18.55 40.29 69.54
CA GLN A 56 -19.87 40.81 69.24
C GLN A 56 -20.26 41.97 70.18
N PRO A 57 -21.09 42.94 69.75
CA PRO A 57 -21.27 44.22 70.43
C PRO A 57 -21.84 44.12 71.86
N ASN A 58 -22.65 43.10 72.13
CA ASN A 58 -23.37 42.92 73.41
C ASN A 58 -22.55 42.19 74.49
N VAL A 59 -21.27 41.92 74.21
CA VAL A 59 -20.49 40.92 74.95
C VAL A 59 -19.30 41.51 75.71
N LEU A 60 -18.84 42.73 75.38
CA LEU A 60 -17.73 43.36 76.10
C LEU A 60 -18.18 44.04 77.40
N THR A 61 -17.62 43.60 78.53
CA THR A 61 -17.72 44.27 79.83
C THR A 61 -16.75 45.46 79.91
N ALA A 62 -17.07 46.47 80.73
CA ALA A 62 -16.28 47.72 80.83
C ALA A 62 -14.80 47.47 81.22
N ASP A 63 -14.51 46.38 81.92
CA ASP A 63 -13.17 45.98 82.32
C ASP A 63 -12.30 45.49 81.14
N LEU A 64 -12.90 44.87 80.13
CA LEU A 64 -12.20 44.41 78.91
C LEU A 64 -11.86 45.55 77.95
N LEU A 65 -12.63 46.63 77.98
CA LEU A 65 -12.34 47.85 77.22
C LEU A 65 -11.24 48.70 77.88
N ALA A 66 -11.00 48.51 79.18
CA ALA A 66 -9.94 49.19 79.93
C ALA A 66 -8.59 48.44 79.91
N ASP A 67 -8.56 47.18 79.46
CA ASP A 67 -7.34 46.38 79.36
C ASP A 67 -6.44 46.86 78.21
N SER A 68 -5.26 47.37 78.56
CA SER A 68 -4.29 47.92 77.62
C SER A 68 -3.65 46.86 76.73
N THR A 69 -3.73 45.58 77.09
CA THR A 69 -3.07 44.47 76.36
C THR A 69 -3.72 44.16 75.01
N LEU A 70 -5.06 44.12 74.94
CA LEU A 70 -5.81 43.80 73.72
C LEU A 70 -6.28 45.03 72.95
N SER A 71 -6.46 46.18 73.63
CA SER A 71 -6.79 47.49 73.03
C SER A 71 -7.89 47.42 71.97
N PHE A 72 -9.11 47.01 72.35
CA PHE A 72 -10.23 46.85 71.41
C PHE A 72 -10.69 48.18 70.81
N SER A 73 -10.91 48.19 69.49
CA SER A 73 -11.45 49.33 68.74
C SER A 73 -12.71 48.93 67.96
N LYS A 74 -13.65 49.86 67.82
CA LYS A 74 -14.92 49.62 67.12
C LYS A 74 -14.75 49.84 65.62
N ARG A 75 -15.07 48.82 64.81
CA ARG A 75 -15.06 48.87 63.34
C ARG A 75 -16.38 49.48 62.82
N GLU A 76 -16.37 50.01 61.60
CA GLU A 76 -17.53 50.63 60.93
C GLU A 76 -18.75 49.70 60.85
N ASP A 77 -18.54 48.37 60.79
CA ASP A 77 -19.59 47.35 60.75
C ASP A 77 -20.22 47.03 62.13
N GLY A 78 -19.84 47.76 63.17
CA GLY A 78 -20.37 47.64 64.53
C GLY A 78 -19.67 46.61 65.43
N LEU A 79 -18.76 45.80 64.89
CA LEU A 79 -17.98 44.78 65.60
C LEU A 79 -16.73 45.35 66.28
N TRP A 80 -16.32 44.77 67.41
CA TRP A 80 -15.10 45.16 68.14
C TRP A 80 -13.93 44.24 67.78
N VAL A 81 -12.77 44.82 67.49
CA VAL A 81 -11.56 44.08 67.12
C VAL A 81 -10.35 44.51 67.94
N SER A 82 -9.52 43.54 68.34
CA SER A 82 -8.26 43.78 69.07
C SER A 82 -7.16 44.29 68.15
N LYS A 83 -6.04 44.73 68.72
CA LYS A 83 -4.78 44.94 67.99
C LYS A 83 -4.32 43.64 67.27
N ALA A 84 -3.63 43.80 66.13
CA ALA A 84 -2.96 42.70 65.41
C ALA A 84 -1.71 42.22 66.13
N PHE A 85 -1.56 40.91 66.19
CA PHE A 85 -0.36 40.23 66.64
C PHE A 85 0.28 39.50 65.46
N THR A 86 1.58 39.66 65.28
CA THR A 86 2.37 38.93 64.26
C THR A 86 2.85 37.57 64.79
N LYS A 87 3.14 37.51 66.10
CA LYS A 87 3.54 36.28 66.80
C LYS A 87 2.34 35.55 67.36
N PHE A 88 2.26 34.25 67.11
CA PHE A 88 1.16 33.42 67.61
C PHE A 88 1.19 33.24 69.14
N SER A 89 2.38 33.12 69.75
CA SER A 89 2.55 32.95 71.20
C SER A 89 2.06 34.18 71.99
N ASP A 90 2.32 35.39 71.50
CA ASP A 90 1.83 36.64 72.11
C ASP A 90 0.30 36.75 72.02
N TRP A 91 -0.28 36.31 70.90
CA TRP A 91 -1.72 36.26 70.70
C TRP A 91 -2.40 35.23 71.63
N GLU A 92 -1.82 34.04 71.78
CA GLU A 92 -2.31 33.00 72.69
C GLU A 92 -2.20 33.45 74.15
N ALA A 93 -1.09 34.09 74.53
CA ALA A 93 -0.87 34.60 75.89
C ALA A 93 -1.86 35.73 76.26
N ALA A 94 -2.11 36.67 75.33
CA ALA A 94 -3.06 37.77 75.55
C ALA A 94 -4.51 37.29 75.69
N GLY A 95 -4.89 36.18 75.05
CA GLY A 95 -6.24 35.60 75.12
C GLY A 95 -6.42 34.50 76.17
N LYS A 96 -5.37 34.12 76.90
CA LYS A 96 -5.34 32.92 77.77
C LYS A 96 -6.39 32.95 78.90
N GLY A 97 -6.79 34.14 79.36
CA GLY A 97 -7.86 34.31 80.34
C GLY A 97 -9.28 34.37 79.74
N LEU A 98 -9.40 34.73 78.46
CA LEU A 98 -10.70 34.92 77.76
C LEU A 98 -11.21 33.66 77.06
N MET A 99 -10.31 32.70 76.79
CA MET A 99 -10.62 31.42 76.17
C MET A 99 -10.92 30.30 77.18
N ALA A 100 -10.79 30.56 78.49
CA ALA A 100 -10.88 29.55 79.54
C ALA A 100 -12.25 29.47 80.24
N GLU A 101 -13.13 30.46 80.07
CA GLU A 101 -14.52 30.40 80.53
C GLU A 101 -15.44 30.03 79.35
N ASP A 102 -16.38 29.12 79.61
CA ASP A 102 -17.09 28.24 78.65
C ASP A 102 -18.13 28.95 77.76
N SER A 103 -17.79 30.12 77.23
CA SER A 103 -18.49 30.83 76.17
C SER A 103 -17.48 31.67 75.43
N SER A 104 -17.26 31.37 74.15
CA SER A 104 -16.39 32.11 73.23
C SER A 104 -16.92 33.54 73.01
N LEU A 105 -16.69 34.40 73.99
CA LEU A 105 -17.03 35.83 73.94
C LEU A 105 -16.29 36.52 72.77
N VAL A 106 -15.19 35.91 72.32
CA VAL A 106 -14.30 36.42 71.28
C VAL A 106 -13.84 35.28 70.35
N VAL A 107 -13.86 35.53 69.04
CA VAL A 107 -13.51 34.55 68.00
C VAL A 107 -12.17 34.94 67.35
N PRO A 108 -11.27 33.97 67.07
CA PRO A 108 -10.05 34.23 66.30
C PRO A 108 -10.39 34.70 64.88
N ASN A 109 -9.79 35.82 64.47
CA ASN A 109 -9.86 36.32 63.11
C ASN A 109 -8.43 36.42 62.54
N PHE A 110 -8.24 35.93 61.31
CA PHE A 110 -6.93 35.87 60.64
C PHE A 110 -6.84 36.99 59.61
N LEU A 111 -5.67 37.60 59.49
CA LEU A 111 -5.40 38.62 58.48
C LEU A 111 -4.28 38.12 57.56
N ILE A 112 -4.54 38.08 56.26
CA ILE A 112 -3.54 37.73 55.25
C ILE A 112 -3.31 39.00 54.43
N TYR A 113 -2.07 39.51 54.39
CA TYR A 113 -1.75 40.81 53.79
C TYR A 113 -2.63 41.96 54.30
N GLU A 114 -2.96 41.95 55.60
CA GLU A 114 -3.81 42.95 56.27
C GLU A 114 -5.31 42.93 55.89
N GLU A 115 -5.76 41.97 55.07
CA GLU A 115 -7.17 41.72 54.73
C GLU A 115 -7.77 40.59 55.60
N ASN A 116 -9.05 40.72 56.01
CA ASN A 116 -9.70 39.71 56.86
C ASN A 116 -9.90 38.39 56.09
N SER A 117 -9.51 37.29 56.72
CA SER A 117 -9.53 35.95 56.15
C SER A 117 -10.13 34.95 57.14
N ASP A 118 -10.92 34.01 56.60
CA ASP A 118 -11.49 32.90 57.38
C ASP A 118 -10.43 31.82 57.68
N LEU A 119 -10.71 30.96 58.66
CA LEU A 119 -9.83 29.86 59.08
C LEU A 119 -9.44 28.93 57.90
N LEU A 120 -10.38 28.62 57.01
CA LEU A 120 -10.12 27.79 55.83
C LEU A 120 -9.16 28.46 54.85
N ALA A 121 -9.31 29.77 54.63
CA ALA A 121 -8.42 30.53 53.78
C ALA A 121 -6.99 30.60 54.38
N ALA A 122 -6.88 30.72 55.70
CA ALA A 122 -5.60 30.65 56.39
C ALA A 122 -4.94 29.26 56.27
N GLN A 123 -5.71 28.18 56.36
CA GLN A 123 -5.22 26.81 56.15
C GLN A 123 -4.70 26.59 54.72
N GLU A 124 -5.43 27.07 53.71
CA GLU A 124 -5.01 26.97 52.31
C GLU A 124 -3.77 27.81 52.02
N TYR A 125 -3.68 29.02 52.58
CA TYR A 125 -2.50 29.88 52.46
C TYR A 125 -1.24 29.19 53.01
N ILE A 126 -1.33 28.59 54.20
CA ILE A 126 -0.21 27.83 54.79
C ILE A 126 0.10 26.58 53.96
N SER A 127 -0.91 25.86 53.46
CA SER A 127 -0.68 24.70 52.58
C SER A 127 0.05 25.09 51.29
N ASN A 128 -0.25 26.26 50.74
CA ASN A 128 0.43 26.77 49.55
C ASN A 128 1.87 27.19 49.85
N LEU A 129 2.11 27.91 50.96
CA LEU A 129 3.48 28.24 51.41
C LEU A 129 4.31 26.97 51.65
N TRP A 130 3.73 25.93 52.24
CA TRP A 130 4.41 24.66 52.45
C TRP A 130 4.72 23.94 51.14
N ARG A 131 3.76 23.89 50.20
CA ARG A 131 3.94 23.28 48.87
C ARG A 131 5.04 23.96 48.06
N ASN A 132 5.15 25.29 48.20
CA ASN A 132 6.19 26.10 47.58
C ASN A 132 7.54 26.06 48.32
N ARG A 133 7.59 25.42 49.50
CA ARG A 133 8.75 25.31 50.41
C ARG A 133 9.20 26.65 51.01
N ASP A 134 8.29 27.60 51.15
CA ASP A 134 8.54 28.90 51.78
C ASP A 134 8.49 28.83 53.32
N ILE A 135 7.82 27.81 53.86
CA ILE A 135 7.80 27.48 55.30
C ILE A 135 8.14 25.99 55.50
N PHE A 136 8.79 25.68 56.60
CA PHE A 136 9.14 24.31 57.00
C PHE A 136 8.38 23.94 58.26
N ILE A 137 7.95 22.69 58.40
CA ILE A 137 7.35 22.20 59.66
C ILE A 137 8.52 21.91 60.60
N PRO A 138 8.73 22.68 61.68
CA PRO A 138 9.79 22.38 62.62
C PRO A 138 9.47 21.05 63.32
N GLU A 139 10.30 20.03 63.09
CA GLU A 139 10.33 18.86 63.95
C GLU A 139 10.74 19.33 65.35
N LYS A 140 9.93 18.97 66.34
CA LYS A 140 10.15 19.26 67.76
C LYS A 140 11.60 18.90 68.10
N THR A 141 12.49 19.89 68.24
CA THR A 141 13.86 19.66 68.67
C THR A 141 13.80 19.13 70.10
N PRO A 142 14.15 17.85 70.37
CA PRO A 142 14.22 17.39 71.75
C PRO A 142 15.37 18.13 72.45
N GLU A 143 15.10 18.68 73.63
CA GLU A 143 16.14 19.20 74.52
C GLU A 143 17.21 18.12 74.70
N VAL A 144 18.47 18.48 74.46
CA VAL A 144 19.59 17.52 74.46
C VAL A 144 19.87 17.08 75.90
N GLY A 145 19.24 15.98 76.31
CA GLY A 145 19.52 15.20 77.51
C GLY A 145 19.94 13.77 77.15
N GLU A 146 20.52 13.04 78.10
CA GLU A 146 21.20 11.73 77.98
C GLU A 146 20.37 10.56 77.37
N GLU A 147 19.16 10.83 76.88
CA GLU A 147 18.18 9.89 76.35
C GLU A 147 18.53 9.32 74.97
N LEU A 148 19.39 10.00 74.19
CA LEU A 148 19.83 9.57 72.85
C LEU A 148 20.60 8.23 72.86
N VAL A 149 21.36 7.96 73.93
CA VAL A 149 22.14 6.71 74.06
C VAL A 149 21.23 5.54 74.44
N LEU A 150 20.17 5.79 75.22
CA LEU A 150 19.17 4.80 75.58
C LEU A 150 18.24 4.48 74.41
N LEU A 151 17.84 5.48 73.62
CA LEU A 151 17.06 5.30 72.38
C LEU A 151 17.84 4.51 71.32
N ALA A 152 19.15 4.77 71.17
CA ALA A 152 19.99 4.03 70.22
C ALA A 152 20.09 2.52 70.53
N ASN A 153 19.93 2.12 71.80
CA ASN A 153 19.97 0.72 72.22
C ASN A 153 18.59 0.03 72.15
N LEU A 154 17.51 0.79 71.95
CA LEU A 154 16.13 0.31 71.88
C LEU A 154 15.55 0.26 70.45
N ILE A 155 16.29 0.72 69.44
CA ILE A 155 15.86 0.60 68.04
C ILE A 155 16.34 -0.76 67.51
N PRO A 156 15.47 -1.78 67.36
CA PRO A 156 15.84 -2.97 66.62
C PRO A 156 16.19 -2.58 65.19
N TYR A 157 17.27 -3.17 64.65
CA TYR A 157 17.68 -3.01 63.26
C TYR A 157 16.49 -3.22 62.31
N GLU A 158 15.92 -2.13 61.78
CA GLU A 158 14.99 -2.21 60.66
C GLU A 158 15.85 -2.40 59.39
N PRO A 159 15.77 -3.57 58.73
CA PRO A 159 16.55 -3.77 57.51
C PRO A 159 16.14 -2.73 56.46
N LEU A 160 17.07 -2.38 55.56
CA LEU A 160 16.91 -1.47 54.40
C LEU A 160 15.88 -1.96 53.35
N VAL A 161 14.79 -2.60 53.78
CA VAL A 161 13.69 -3.11 52.96
C VAL A 161 12.81 -1.96 52.45
N LYS A 162 12.79 -0.80 53.13
CA LYS A 162 12.00 0.37 52.71
C LYS A 162 12.38 0.89 51.32
N TYR A 163 13.62 0.68 50.86
CA TYR A 163 14.07 1.09 49.52
C TYR A 163 13.83 0.04 48.42
N ARG A 164 13.45 -1.21 48.74
CA ARG A 164 13.18 -2.24 47.72
C ARG A 164 11.87 -2.03 46.96
N PHE A 165 10.99 -1.15 47.42
CA PHE A 165 9.69 -0.90 46.80
C PHE A 165 9.57 0.45 46.09
N HIS A 166 10.53 1.36 46.19
CA HIS A 166 10.44 2.65 45.49
C HIS A 166 10.53 2.48 43.96
N PHE A 167 11.25 1.45 43.50
CA PHE A 167 11.30 1.10 42.07
C PHE A 167 9.93 0.65 41.51
N PHE A 168 9.07 0.08 42.37
CA PHE A 168 7.72 -0.35 42.00
C PHE A 168 6.64 0.70 42.34
N SER A 169 6.94 1.71 43.17
CA SER A 169 5.99 2.79 43.48
C SER A 169 5.89 3.82 42.37
N ASP A 170 6.94 3.97 41.56
CA ASP A 170 6.93 4.87 40.41
C ASP A 170 6.13 4.24 39.26
N TYR A 171 4.83 4.51 39.23
CA TYR A 171 3.91 4.04 38.19
C TYR A 171 4.42 4.34 36.76
N LYS A 172 5.12 5.46 36.57
CA LYS A 172 5.76 5.83 35.29
C LYS A 172 6.81 4.80 34.86
N LEU A 173 7.62 4.31 35.79
CA LEU A 173 8.68 3.33 35.54
C LEU A 173 8.07 1.97 35.19
N VAL A 174 7.04 1.55 35.93
CA VAL A 174 6.31 0.29 35.68
C VAL A 174 5.68 0.26 34.29
N ILE A 175 5.12 1.38 33.82
CA ILE A 175 4.57 1.51 32.46
C ILE A 175 5.68 1.33 31.41
N VAL A 176 6.83 2.00 31.58
CA VAL A 176 7.94 1.91 30.63
C VAL A 176 8.47 0.48 30.53
N ILE A 177 8.69 -0.20 31.66
CA ILE A 177 9.14 -1.60 31.66
C ILE A 177 8.11 -2.51 30.98
N SER A 178 6.82 -2.33 31.27
CA SER A 178 5.76 -3.14 30.66
C SER A 178 5.73 -2.99 29.14
N ILE A 179 5.94 -1.78 28.63
CA ILE A 179 6.03 -1.51 27.18
C ILE A 179 7.27 -2.19 26.58
N ILE A 180 8.43 -2.09 27.22
CA ILE A 180 9.67 -2.73 26.74
C ILE A 180 9.51 -4.25 26.72
N THR A 181 8.95 -4.86 27.78
CA THR A 181 8.69 -6.30 27.83
C THR A 181 7.69 -6.73 26.77
N PHE A 182 6.63 -5.94 26.52
CA PHE A 182 5.67 -6.22 25.45
C PHE A 182 6.34 -6.24 24.07
N PHE A 183 7.15 -5.22 23.75
CA PHE A 183 7.90 -5.18 22.48
C PHE A 183 8.90 -6.32 22.37
N LEU A 184 9.59 -6.68 23.46
CA LEU A 184 10.50 -7.83 23.49
C LEU A 184 9.77 -9.14 23.18
N LEU A 185 8.61 -9.37 23.81
CA LEU A 185 7.78 -10.56 23.55
C LEU A 185 7.27 -10.59 22.11
N MET A 186 6.86 -9.45 21.57
CA MET A 186 6.39 -9.34 20.18
C MET A 186 7.53 -9.63 19.19
N ALA A 187 8.73 -9.11 19.45
CA ALA A 187 9.92 -9.39 18.64
C ALA A 187 10.30 -10.87 18.66
N ILE A 188 10.32 -11.51 19.84
CA ILE A 188 10.57 -12.94 19.98
C ILE A 188 9.49 -13.74 19.23
N GLY A 189 8.22 -13.35 19.36
CA GLY A 189 7.10 -13.96 18.63
C GLY A 189 7.26 -13.88 17.11
N MET A 190 7.67 -12.73 16.57
CA MET A 190 7.94 -12.55 15.14
C MET A 190 9.10 -13.44 14.66
N ILE A 191 10.18 -13.54 15.43
CA ILE A 191 11.32 -14.40 15.09
C ILE A 191 10.89 -15.86 15.05
N ILE A 192 10.16 -16.35 16.07
CA ILE A 192 9.65 -17.73 16.09
C ILE A 192 8.72 -17.98 14.91
N PHE A 193 7.81 -17.05 14.60
CA PHE A 193 6.90 -17.15 13.46
C PHE A 193 7.66 -17.24 12.13
N MET A 194 8.69 -16.41 11.94
CA MET A 194 9.55 -16.44 10.76
C MET A 194 10.30 -17.78 10.63
N LEU A 195 10.84 -18.30 11.74
CA LEU A 195 11.53 -19.59 11.76
C LEU A 195 10.57 -20.75 11.40
N ILE A 196 9.33 -20.73 11.89
CA ILE A 196 8.31 -21.73 11.53
C ILE A 196 7.99 -21.68 10.04
N ILE A 197 7.79 -20.49 9.46
CA ILE A 197 7.55 -20.33 8.02
C ILE A 197 8.74 -20.86 7.23
N LYS A 198 9.97 -20.46 7.59
CA LYS A 198 11.19 -20.88 6.91
C LYS A 198 11.36 -22.40 6.98
N ALA A 199 11.21 -23.01 8.17
CA ALA A 199 11.32 -24.45 8.34
C ALA A 199 10.29 -25.22 7.50
N ASN A 200 9.03 -24.75 7.49
CA ASN A 200 7.99 -25.37 6.66
C ASN A 200 8.27 -25.21 5.17
N HIS A 201 8.75 -24.03 4.74
CA HIS A 201 9.10 -23.77 3.35
C HIS A 201 10.25 -24.68 2.89
N SER A 202 11.34 -24.71 3.66
CA SER A 202 12.51 -25.56 3.37
C SER A 202 12.17 -27.05 3.34
N ARG A 203 11.28 -27.52 4.23
CA ARG A 203 10.78 -28.91 4.18
C ARG A 203 10.01 -29.21 2.89
N VAL A 204 9.14 -28.29 2.46
CA VAL A 204 8.39 -28.45 1.21
C VAL A 204 9.31 -28.41 -0.01
N GLU A 205 10.31 -27.53 -0.01
CA GLU A 205 11.31 -27.45 -1.09
C GLU A 205 12.17 -28.71 -1.16
N ALA A 206 12.66 -29.21 -0.02
CA ALA A 206 13.39 -30.47 0.04
C ALA A 206 12.56 -31.63 -0.52
N LEU A 207 11.29 -31.70 -0.13
CA LEU A 207 10.37 -32.73 -0.61
C LEU A 207 10.05 -32.60 -2.11
N LYS A 208 9.96 -31.37 -2.64
CA LYS A 208 9.81 -31.13 -4.09
C LYS A 208 11.01 -31.65 -4.85
N LYS A 209 12.23 -31.36 -4.37
CA LYS A 209 13.48 -31.85 -4.98
C LYS A 209 13.58 -33.37 -4.94
N GLU A 210 13.17 -33.98 -3.83
CA GLU A 210 13.09 -35.43 -3.69
C GLU A 210 12.14 -36.03 -4.74
N TYR A 211 10.94 -35.46 -4.90
CA TYR A 211 9.98 -35.90 -5.92
C TYR A 211 10.47 -35.65 -7.34
N GLU A 212 11.15 -34.54 -7.61
CA GLU A 212 11.75 -34.25 -8.90
C GLU A 212 12.76 -35.33 -9.30
N ASN A 213 13.65 -35.71 -8.38
CA ASN A 213 14.61 -36.79 -8.60
C ASN A 213 13.93 -38.15 -8.86
N MET A 214 12.82 -38.44 -8.18
CA MET A 214 12.03 -39.66 -8.42
C MET A 214 11.29 -39.65 -9.76
N ILE A 215 10.96 -38.47 -10.29
CA ILE A 215 10.13 -38.34 -11.51
C ILE A 215 10.99 -38.33 -12.77
N ILE A 216 12.14 -37.66 -12.76
CA ILE A 216 12.94 -37.43 -13.98
C ILE A 216 13.39 -38.73 -14.63
N GLY A 217 13.93 -39.67 -13.85
CA GLY A 217 14.43 -40.96 -14.38
C GLY A 217 13.34 -41.75 -15.11
N PRO A 218 12.23 -42.11 -14.44
CA PRO A 218 11.17 -42.90 -15.07
C PRO A 218 10.49 -42.20 -16.26
N ILE A 219 10.29 -40.88 -16.20
CA ILE A 219 9.74 -40.13 -17.34
C ILE A 219 10.70 -40.18 -18.53
N SER A 220 12.00 -40.00 -18.30
CA SER A 220 13.00 -40.09 -19.36
C SER A 220 13.00 -41.47 -20.01
N GLU A 221 13.04 -42.54 -19.20
CA GLU A 221 12.99 -43.92 -19.66
C GLU A 221 11.77 -44.18 -20.55
N ILE A 222 10.57 -43.81 -20.08
CA ILE A 222 9.33 -43.96 -20.85
C ILE A 222 9.39 -43.20 -22.17
N LEU A 223 9.90 -41.97 -22.18
CA LEU A 223 9.94 -41.16 -23.40
C LEU A 223 10.86 -41.73 -24.48
N PHE A 224 11.97 -42.37 -24.09
CA PHE A 224 12.94 -42.95 -25.00
C PHE A 224 12.61 -44.40 -25.40
N GLU A 225 12.11 -45.21 -24.47
CA GLU A 225 11.91 -46.64 -24.69
C GLU A 225 10.53 -46.99 -25.24
N LYS A 226 9.49 -46.24 -24.86
CA LYS A 226 8.11 -46.57 -25.25
C LYS A 226 7.66 -45.83 -26.51
N SER A 227 6.88 -46.49 -27.36
CA SER A 227 6.17 -45.84 -28.47
C SER A 227 4.95 -45.05 -27.95
N LEU A 228 4.36 -44.21 -28.80
CA LEU A 228 3.15 -43.46 -28.44
C LEU A 228 1.97 -44.42 -28.15
N GLU A 229 1.82 -45.47 -28.96
CA GLU A 229 0.77 -46.49 -28.80
C GLU A 229 0.91 -47.27 -27.50
N GLU A 230 2.15 -47.57 -27.09
CA GLU A 230 2.43 -48.23 -25.81
C GLU A 230 2.10 -47.34 -24.63
N ILE A 231 2.34 -46.03 -24.73
CA ILE A 231 1.93 -45.05 -23.71
C ILE A 231 0.41 -44.98 -23.65
N ASP A 232 -0.27 -44.95 -24.79
CA ASP A 232 -1.72 -44.95 -24.87
C ASP A 232 -2.35 -46.26 -24.34
N ALA A 233 -1.60 -47.35 -24.30
CA ALA A 233 -2.03 -48.62 -23.72
C ALA A 233 -1.73 -48.76 -22.21
N LEU A 234 -1.02 -47.81 -21.59
CA LEU A 234 -0.67 -47.89 -20.16
C LEU A 234 -1.92 -47.98 -19.28
N THR A 235 -1.92 -48.97 -18.38
CA THR A 235 -2.95 -49.16 -17.36
C THR A 235 -2.58 -48.47 -16.05
N GLU A 236 -3.55 -48.29 -15.16
CA GLU A 236 -3.28 -47.71 -13.82
C GLU A 236 -2.28 -48.56 -13.03
N GLU A 237 -2.31 -49.89 -13.20
CA GLU A 237 -1.33 -50.79 -12.57
C GLU A 237 0.09 -50.54 -13.04
N ASP A 238 0.29 -50.25 -14.34
CA ASP A 238 1.61 -49.93 -14.88
C ASP A 238 2.13 -48.59 -14.36
N ILE A 239 1.24 -47.61 -14.20
CA ILE A 239 1.58 -46.31 -13.60
C ILE A 239 2.05 -46.49 -12.15
N LEU A 240 1.40 -47.38 -11.39
CA LEU A 240 1.78 -47.66 -9.99
C LEU A 240 3.09 -48.48 -9.88
N LYS A 241 3.49 -49.21 -10.92
CA LYS A 241 4.84 -49.82 -11.02
C LYS A 241 5.91 -48.76 -11.26
N ILE A 242 5.60 -47.74 -12.08
CA ILE A 242 6.51 -46.63 -12.39
C ILE A 242 6.69 -45.72 -11.17
N PHE A 243 5.59 -45.36 -10.50
CA PHE A 243 5.60 -44.47 -9.34
C PHE A 243 4.97 -45.15 -8.12
N PRO A 244 5.66 -45.21 -6.98
CA PRO A 244 5.11 -45.83 -5.79
C PRO A 244 3.78 -45.17 -5.37
N GLU A 245 2.76 -45.99 -5.13
CA GLU A 245 1.38 -45.54 -4.85
C GLU A 245 1.31 -44.49 -3.72
N LYS A 246 2.11 -44.69 -2.66
CA LYS A 246 2.23 -43.79 -1.51
C LYS A 246 2.59 -42.36 -1.90
N HIS A 247 3.40 -42.19 -2.95
CA HIS A 247 3.84 -40.89 -3.46
C HIS A 247 2.90 -40.37 -4.53
N TYR A 248 2.50 -41.22 -5.48
CA TYR A 248 1.66 -40.83 -6.62
C TYR A 248 0.30 -40.24 -6.20
N LYS A 249 -0.31 -40.75 -5.12
CA LYS A 249 -1.56 -40.21 -4.56
C LYS A 249 -1.41 -38.83 -3.90
N ARG A 250 -0.19 -38.38 -3.59
CA ARG A 250 0.03 -37.08 -2.92
C ARG A 250 -0.16 -35.92 -3.88
N LYS A 251 -0.92 -34.91 -3.45
CA LYS A 251 -1.13 -33.67 -4.21
C LYS A 251 0.18 -32.97 -4.59
N LEU A 252 1.15 -32.90 -3.67
CA LEU A 252 2.44 -32.26 -3.95
C LEU A 252 3.21 -33.00 -5.04
N PHE A 253 3.19 -34.34 -5.04
CA PHE A 253 3.83 -35.16 -6.06
C PHE A 253 3.23 -34.88 -7.45
N LYS A 254 1.90 -34.90 -7.56
CA LYS A 254 1.21 -34.58 -8.83
C LYS A 254 1.51 -33.17 -9.31
N LEU A 255 1.66 -32.19 -8.41
CA LEU A 255 2.05 -30.83 -8.77
C LEU A 255 3.48 -30.79 -9.34
N VAL A 256 4.45 -31.46 -8.70
CA VAL A 256 5.82 -31.55 -9.22
C VAL A 256 5.86 -32.27 -10.56
N LEU A 257 5.08 -33.35 -10.71
CA LEU A 257 4.97 -34.09 -11.97
C LEU A 257 4.42 -33.22 -13.11
N ILE A 258 3.39 -32.40 -12.85
CA ILE A 258 2.88 -31.43 -13.82
C ILE A 258 3.97 -30.45 -14.24
N GLU A 259 4.62 -29.78 -13.27
CA GLU A 259 5.64 -28.77 -13.59
C GLU A 259 6.80 -29.36 -14.39
N ASN A 260 7.22 -30.59 -14.08
CA ASN A 260 8.26 -31.30 -14.83
C ASN A 260 7.84 -31.64 -16.26
N ILE A 261 6.65 -32.22 -16.46
CA ILE A 261 6.14 -32.54 -17.80
C ILE A 261 5.97 -31.26 -18.64
N ILE A 262 5.42 -30.19 -18.08
CA ILE A 262 5.29 -28.89 -18.76
C ILE A 262 6.67 -28.32 -19.12
N SER A 263 7.64 -28.38 -18.19
CA SER A 263 9.01 -27.90 -18.42
C SER A 263 9.71 -28.69 -19.54
N LEU A 264 9.53 -30.01 -19.58
CA LEU A 264 10.03 -30.86 -20.65
C LEU A 264 9.36 -30.54 -21.99
N ASN A 265 8.02 -30.42 -22.02
CA ASN A 265 7.28 -30.13 -23.25
C ASN A 265 7.70 -28.81 -23.92
N LYS A 266 8.06 -27.80 -23.12
CA LYS A 266 8.58 -26.51 -23.62
C LYS A 266 9.95 -26.63 -24.29
N LYS A 267 10.75 -27.63 -23.90
CA LYS A 267 12.13 -27.83 -24.38
C LYS A 267 12.21 -28.85 -25.52
N MET A 268 11.29 -29.81 -25.57
CA MET A 268 11.29 -30.89 -26.55
C MET A 268 10.60 -30.52 -27.87
N LYS A 269 10.91 -31.26 -28.94
CA LYS A 269 10.33 -31.12 -30.28
C LYS A 269 9.98 -32.50 -30.86
N GLY A 270 9.11 -32.53 -31.85
CA GLY A 270 8.70 -33.76 -32.55
C GLY A 270 7.89 -34.71 -31.65
N ASP A 271 8.05 -36.01 -31.89
CA ASP A 271 7.32 -37.11 -31.25
C ASP A 271 7.30 -37.05 -29.71
N PHE A 272 8.39 -36.57 -29.09
CA PHE A 272 8.45 -36.38 -27.64
C PHE A 272 7.33 -35.49 -27.08
N LYS A 273 6.85 -34.50 -27.85
CA LYS A 273 5.74 -33.65 -27.40
C LYS A 273 4.44 -34.43 -27.32
N ASP A 274 4.17 -35.28 -28.29
CA ASP A 274 2.93 -36.04 -28.34
C ASP A 274 2.92 -37.15 -27.28
N LYS A 275 4.07 -37.81 -27.05
CA LYS A 275 4.26 -38.71 -25.90
C LYS A 275 4.02 -38.02 -24.56
N LEU A 276 4.56 -36.81 -24.36
CA LEU A 276 4.37 -36.04 -23.12
C LEU A 276 2.90 -35.69 -22.89
N LYS A 277 2.17 -35.28 -23.95
CA LYS A 277 0.74 -34.98 -23.86
C LYS A 277 -0.08 -36.23 -23.53
N SER A 278 0.23 -37.37 -24.15
CA SER A 278 -0.43 -38.65 -23.82
C SER A 278 -0.16 -39.03 -22.35
N LEU A 279 1.09 -38.99 -21.90
CA LEU A 279 1.45 -39.25 -20.50
C LEU A 279 0.71 -38.30 -19.53
N TYR A 280 0.59 -37.04 -19.90
CA TYR A 280 -0.12 -36.05 -19.08
C TYR A 280 -1.57 -36.45 -18.82
N LYS A 281 -2.26 -36.93 -19.86
CA LYS A 281 -3.63 -37.46 -19.77
C LYS A 281 -3.68 -38.79 -19.02
N LYS A 282 -2.76 -39.72 -19.30
CA LYS A 282 -2.68 -41.02 -18.61
C LYS A 282 -2.47 -40.89 -17.10
N PHE A 283 -1.69 -39.91 -16.67
CA PHE A 283 -1.49 -39.62 -15.26
C PHE A 283 -2.65 -38.81 -14.62
N GLY A 284 -3.73 -38.52 -15.36
CA GLY A 284 -4.89 -37.76 -14.89
C GLY A 284 -4.55 -36.33 -14.47
N LEU A 285 -3.51 -35.73 -15.07
CA LEU A 285 -3.03 -34.40 -14.73
C LEU A 285 -3.82 -33.30 -15.43
N ASP A 286 -4.42 -33.62 -16.57
CA ASP A 286 -5.42 -32.84 -17.29
C ASP A 286 -6.58 -32.44 -16.38
N ILE A 287 -7.14 -33.39 -15.61
CA ILE A 287 -8.24 -33.15 -14.66
C ILE A 287 -7.82 -32.11 -13.62
N ILE A 288 -6.60 -32.23 -13.10
CA ILE A 288 -6.05 -31.30 -12.09
C ILE A 288 -5.90 -29.90 -12.69
N SER A 289 -5.36 -29.79 -13.90
CA SER A 289 -5.18 -28.50 -14.57
C SER A 289 -6.49 -27.84 -14.95
N ILE A 290 -7.48 -28.61 -15.44
CA ILE A 290 -8.83 -28.12 -15.71
C ILE A 290 -9.52 -27.66 -14.42
N SER A 291 -9.30 -28.35 -13.30
CA SER A 291 -9.88 -27.95 -12.01
C SER A 291 -9.37 -26.58 -11.52
N LYS A 292 -8.15 -26.17 -11.93
CA LYS A 292 -7.58 -24.85 -11.58
C LYS A 292 -8.40 -23.69 -12.15
N LEU A 293 -9.12 -23.89 -13.25
CA LEU A 293 -9.95 -22.85 -13.88
C LEU A 293 -11.09 -22.37 -12.98
N LYS A 294 -11.53 -23.18 -12.02
CA LYS A 294 -12.60 -22.83 -11.06
C LYS A 294 -12.09 -22.05 -9.84
N ASN A 295 -10.78 -21.79 -9.75
CA ASN A 295 -10.21 -21.13 -8.58
C ASN A 295 -10.52 -19.62 -8.58
N LYS A 296 -10.70 -19.04 -7.40
CA LYS A 296 -10.88 -17.58 -7.24
C LYS A 296 -9.57 -16.79 -7.44
N ARG A 297 -8.44 -17.45 -7.19
CA ARG A 297 -7.11 -16.86 -7.34
C ARG A 297 -6.69 -16.84 -8.80
N TRP A 298 -6.52 -15.63 -9.33
CA TRP A 298 -6.17 -15.42 -10.74
C TRP A 298 -4.87 -16.11 -11.15
N ASP A 299 -3.86 -16.14 -10.26
CA ASP A 299 -2.57 -16.77 -10.53
C ASP A 299 -2.70 -18.29 -10.74
N ILE A 300 -3.62 -18.92 -10.00
CA ILE A 300 -3.91 -20.35 -10.13
C ILE A 300 -4.67 -20.63 -11.44
N VAL A 301 -5.64 -19.79 -11.79
CA VAL A 301 -6.40 -19.89 -13.04
C VAL A 301 -5.49 -19.72 -14.25
N THR A 302 -4.67 -18.66 -14.27
CA THR A 302 -3.72 -18.39 -15.34
C THR A 302 -2.71 -19.54 -15.49
N ASN A 303 -2.21 -20.11 -14.38
CA ASN A 303 -1.33 -21.27 -14.46
C ASN A 303 -2.06 -22.50 -15.05
N GLY A 304 -3.32 -22.73 -14.66
CA GLY A 304 -4.16 -23.76 -15.28
C GLY A 304 -4.34 -23.57 -16.79
N LEU A 305 -4.58 -22.33 -17.24
CA LEU A 305 -4.67 -22.00 -18.66
C LEU A 305 -3.36 -22.23 -19.41
N VAL A 306 -2.21 -21.93 -18.79
CA VAL A 306 -0.89 -22.25 -19.37
C VAL A 306 -0.74 -23.76 -19.54
N HIS A 307 -1.09 -24.56 -18.53
CA HIS A 307 -1.02 -26.02 -18.65
C HIS A 307 -1.91 -26.57 -19.76
N ILE A 308 -3.16 -26.09 -19.83
CA ILE A 308 -4.12 -26.46 -20.87
C ILE A 308 -3.58 -26.13 -22.26
N ASN A 309 -2.97 -24.96 -22.42
CA ASN A 309 -2.40 -24.51 -23.68
C ASN A 309 -1.16 -25.30 -24.09
N GLU A 310 -0.26 -25.61 -23.16
CA GLU A 310 0.99 -26.34 -23.45
C GLU A 310 0.75 -27.82 -23.77
N MET A 311 -0.30 -28.40 -23.16
CA MET A 311 -0.66 -29.81 -23.32
C MET A 311 -1.75 -30.06 -24.38
N ASP A 312 -2.14 -29.01 -25.11
CA ASP A 312 -3.19 -29.06 -26.14
C ASP A 312 -4.50 -29.72 -25.68
N LEU A 313 -4.99 -29.37 -24.49
CA LEU A 313 -6.20 -29.97 -23.89
C LEU A 313 -7.48 -29.36 -24.47
N VAL A 314 -7.85 -29.81 -25.69
CA VAL A 314 -9.04 -29.35 -26.43
C VAL A 314 -10.33 -29.54 -25.63
N GLU A 315 -10.42 -30.60 -24.82
CA GLU A 315 -11.57 -30.88 -23.94
C GLU A 315 -11.85 -29.76 -22.91
N ALA A 316 -10.87 -28.91 -22.61
CA ALA A 316 -11.01 -27.80 -21.69
C ALA A 316 -11.63 -26.55 -22.35
N LEU A 317 -11.70 -26.50 -23.69
CA LEU A 317 -12.11 -25.31 -24.44
C LEU A 317 -13.43 -24.68 -23.98
N PRO A 318 -14.51 -25.42 -23.66
CA PRO A 318 -15.74 -24.80 -23.18
C PRO A 318 -15.53 -23.94 -21.93
N LYS A 319 -14.76 -24.46 -20.96
CA LYS A 319 -14.43 -23.72 -19.72
C LYS A 319 -13.45 -22.57 -19.96
N VAL A 320 -12.55 -22.72 -20.94
CA VAL A 320 -11.62 -21.64 -21.31
C VAL A 320 -12.38 -20.48 -21.95
N LYS A 321 -13.37 -20.78 -22.81
CA LYS A 321 -14.22 -19.76 -23.46
C LYS A 321 -15.00 -18.91 -22.45
N GLU A 322 -15.45 -19.49 -21.34
CA GLU A 322 -16.09 -18.73 -20.25
C GLU A 322 -15.14 -17.69 -19.60
N LEU A 323 -13.83 -17.88 -19.71
CA LEU A 323 -12.81 -17.01 -19.11
C LEU A 323 -12.31 -15.91 -20.06
N THR A 324 -12.70 -15.92 -21.34
CA THR A 324 -12.27 -14.89 -22.32
C THR A 324 -12.86 -13.51 -22.04
N ASP A 325 -13.89 -13.44 -21.21
CA ASP A 325 -14.54 -12.18 -20.81
C ASP A 325 -14.28 -11.84 -19.33
N SER A 326 -13.30 -12.52 -18.71
CA SER A 326 -12.88 -12.23 -17.33
C SER A 326 -12.47 -10.78 -17.15
N SER A 327 -12.81 -10.15 -16.02
CA SER A 327 -12.35 -8.80 -15.69
C SER A 327 -10.82 -8.74 -15.48
N ASN A 328 -10.22 -9.83 -15.02
CA ASN A 328 -8.77 -9.91 -14.80
C ASN A 328 -8.03 -10.01 -16.14
N PHE A 329 -7.14 -9.04 -16.39
CA PHE A 329 -6.34 -8.96 -17.61
C PHE A 329 -5.54 -10.24 -17.92
N TYR A 330 -4.88 -10.84 -16.92
CA TYR A 330 -4.04 -12.02 -17.13
C TYR A 330 -4.86 -13.26 -17.48
N ILE A 331 -5.98 -13.47 -16.78
CA ILE A 331 -6.90 -14.58 -17.08
C ILE A 331 -7.45 -14.43 -18.49
N ARG A 332 -8.04 -13.27 -18.78
CA ARG A 332 -8.65 -12.95 -20.08
C ARG A 332 -7.65 -13.11 -21.22
N SER A 333 -6.49 -12.51 -21.08
CA SER A 333 -5.48 -12.54 -22.13
C SER A 333 -4.99 -13.96 -22.40
N GLN A 334 -4.72 -14.74 -21.35
CA GLN A 334 -4.27 -16.11 -21.51
C GLN A 334 -5.38 -17.00 -22.07
N ALA A 335 -6.63 -16.82 -21.62
CA ALA A 335 -7.78 -17.57 -22.11
C ALA A 335 -7.99 -17.35 -23.62
N ILE A 336 -7.95 -16.10 -24.10
CA ILE A 336 -8.05 -15.79 -25.53
C ILE A 336 -6.91 -16.45 -26.30
N SER A 337 -5.66 -16.37 -25.81
CA SER A 337 -4.53 -17.06 -26.44
C SER A 337 -4.75 -18.57 -26.53
N THR A 338 -5.28 -19.19 -25.47
CA THR A 338 -5.60 -20.61 -25.44
C THR A 338 -6.73 -20.98 -26.40
N VAL A 339 -7.79 -20.17 -26.48
CA VAL A 339 -8.86 -20.39 -27.47
C VAL A 339 -8.30 -20.30 -28.89
N LEU A 340 -7.47 -19.28 -29.19
CA LEU A 340 -6.86 -19.14 -30.52
C LEU A 340 -5.97 -20.34 -30.87
N ASN A 341 -5.17 -20.82 -29.91
CA ASN A 341 -4.23 -21.92 -30.13
C ASN A 341 -4.96 -23.26 -30.35
N LEU A 342 -5.95 -23.56 -29.53
CA LEU A 342 -6.59 -24.89 -29.48
C LEU A 342 -7.82 -25.04 -30.38
N SER A 343 -8.43 -23.96 -30.85
CA SER A 343 -9.60 -24.04 -31.73
C SER A 343 -9.25 -24.65 -33.08
N GLU A 344 -10.12 -25.52 -33.63
CA GLU A 344 -9.93 -26.15 -34.93
C GLU A 344 -9.80 -25.14 -36.08
N LYS A 345 -10.57 -24.04 -36.00
CA LYS A 345 -10.47 -22.87 -36.86
C LYS A 345 -9.98 -21.68 -36.05
N VAL A 346 -9.26 -20.77 -36.69
CA VAL A 346 -8.85 -19.52 -36.03
C VAL A 346 -10.07 -18.61 -35.90
N ASP A 347 -10.78 -18.76 -34.79
CA ASP A 347 -11.96 -17.97 -34.48
C ASP A 347 -11.56 -16.65 -33.81
N LEU A 348 -11.72 -15.55 -34.54
CA LEU A 348 -11.40 -14.20 -34.07
C LEU A 348 -12.60 -13.51 -33.39
N SER A 349 -13.76 -14.17 -33.29
CA SER A 349 -14.97 -13.57 -32.72
C SER A 349 -14.75 -13.10 -31.29
N LYS A 350 -13.99 -13.87 -30.50
CA LYS A 350 -13.63 -13.47 -29.13
C LYS A 350 -12.67 -12.31 -29.03
N ILE A 351 -11.88 -12.03 -30.07
CA ILE A 351 -11.09 -10.80 -30.15
C ILE A 351 -11.99 -9.62 -30.58
N LYS A 352 -12.89 -9.83 -31.56
CA LYS A 352 -13.88 -8.84 -32.02
C LYS A 352 -14.75 -8.32 -30.88
N GLU A 353 -15.22 -9.21 -30.01
CA GLU A 353 -16.11 -8.91 -28.89
C GLU A 353 -15.42 -8.19 -27.72
N GLN A 354 -14.09 -8.02 -27.73
CA GLN A 354 -13.36 -7.45 -26.60
C GLN A 354 -13.72 -5.98 -26.34
N SER A 355 -14.30 -5.74 -25.16
CA SER A 355 -14.55 -4.39 -24.66
C SER A 355 -13.28 -3.66 -24.21
N PHE A 356 -12.27 -4.40 -23.72
CA PHE A 356 -11.02 -3.82 -23.21
C PHE A 356 -9.99 -3.58 -24.32
N PRO A 357 -9.28 -2.43 -24.35
CA PRO A 357 -8.21 -2.17 -25.30
C PRO A 357 -7.14 -3.27 -25.33
N LEU A 358 -6.71 -3.67 -26.53
CA LEU A 358 -5.65 -4.65 -26.73
C LEU A 358 -4.28 -4.01 -26.43
N SER A 359 -3.60 -4.52 -25.42
CA SER A 359 -2.21 -4.15 -25.14
C SER A 359 -1.26 -4.56 -26.28
N ARG A 360 -0.12 -3.88 -26.42
CA ARG A 360 0.92 -4.27 -27.40
C ARG A 360 1.41 -5.70 -27.20
N TRP A 361 1.51 -6.14 -25.95
CA TRP A 361 1.89 -7.52 -25.63
C TRP A 361 0.84 -8.53 -26.11
N GLN A 362 -0.44 -8.26 -25.91
CA GLN A 362 -1.54 -9.08 -26.46
C GLN A 362 -1.48 -9.14 -27.99
N GLN A 363 -1.34 -7.99 -28.65
CA GLN A 363 -1.23 -7.93 -30.12
C GLN A 363 -0.04 -8.78 -30.62
N MET A 364 1.12 -8.68 -29.99
CA MET A 364 2.30 -9.47 -30.33
C MET A 364 2.06 -10.98 -30.11
N ASN A 365 1.42 -11.34 -29.00
CA ASN A 365 1.15 -12.75 -28.68
C ASN A 365 0.12 -13.36 -29.65
N TYR A 366 -0.99 -12.66 -29.90
CA TYR A 366 -2.00 -13.10 -30.86
C TYR A 366 -1.45 -13.17 -32.27
N LEU A 367 -0.65 -12.19 -32.71
CA LEU A 367 0.04 -12.24 -33.99
C LEU A 367 0.89 -13.50 -34.13
N ARG A 368 1.68 -13.85 -33.11
CA ARG A 368 2.53 -15.04 -33.14
C ARG A 368 1.71 -16.32 -33.32
N ILE A 369 0.60 -16.43 -32.59
CA ILE A 369 -0.31 -17.58 -32.66
C ILE A 369 -0.96 -17.63 -34.04
N ILE A 370 -1.54 -16.52 -34.51
CA ILE A 370 -2.21 -16.42 -35.81
C ILE A 370 -1.22 -16.70 -36.95
N LYS A 371 0.01 -16.16 -36.90
CA LYS A 371 1.06 -16.40 -37.89
C LYS A 371 1.46 -17.88 -37.96
N TYR A 372 1.42 -18.62 -36.86
CA TYR A 372 1.66 -20.06 -36.91
C TYR A 372 0.46 -20.82 -37.50
N LEU A 373 -0.76 -20.47 -37.08
CA LEU A 373 -1.96 -21.24 -37.40
C LEU A 373 -2.54 -20.98 -38.80
N HIS A 374 -2.39 -19.76 -39.34
CA HIS A 374 -2.98 -19.42 -40.65
C HIS A 374 -2.42 -20.24 -41.82
N ILE A 375 -1.24 -20.87 -41.64
CA ILE A 375 -0.65 -21.79 -42.61
C ILE A 375 -1.44 -23.10 -42.67
N GLN A 376 -2.02 -23.51 -41.54
CA GLN A 376 -2.69 -24.81 -41.37
C GLN A 376 -4.22 -24.70 -41.39
N LYS A 377 -4.77 -23.52 -41.08
CA LYS A 377 -6.19 -23.31 -40.81
C LYS A 377 -6.70 -22.09 -41.58
N SER A 378 -7.94 -22.16 -42.06
CA SER A 378 -8.62 -21.01 -42.67
C SER A 378 -8.71 -19.84 -41.67
N LEU A 379 -8.30 -18.65 -42.10
CA LEU A 379 -8.31 -17.43 -41.30
C LEU A 379 -9.06 -16.32 -42.03
N ASP A 380 -10.17 -15.87 -41.43
CA ASP A 380 -10.89 -14.68 -41.85
C ASP A 380 -10.62 -13.52 -40.88
N LEU A 381 -10.05 -12.43 -41.40
CA LEU A 381 -9.73 -11.23 -40.63
C LEU A 381 -10.85 -10.18 -40.67
N THR A 382 -11.78 -10.30 -41.63
CA THR A 382 -12.88 -9.34 -41.85
C THR A 382 -13.66 -8.99 -40.57
N PRO A 383 -13.95 -9.95 -39.67
CA PRO A 383 -14.69 -9.64 -38.44
C PRO A 383 -14.00 -8.61 -37.54
N LEU A 384 -12.67 -8.46 -37.63
CA LEU A 384 -11.92 -7.51 -36.81
C LEU A 384 -12.15 -6.06 -37.23
N PHE A 385 -12.49 -5.78 -38.50
CA PHE A 385 -12.74 -4.43 -38.99
C PHE A 385 -14.05 -3.84 -38.42
N GLU A 386 -14.99 -4.69 -38.05
CA GLU A 386 -16.26 -4.33 -37.44
C GLU A 386 -16.21 -4.32 -35.90
N GLY A 387 -15.03 -4.52 -35.31
CA GLY A 387 -14.88 -4.54 -33.86
C GLY A 387 -15.30 -3.22 -33.23
N LYS A 388 -16.05 -3.26 -32.12
CA LYS A 388 -16.44 -2.04 -31.37
C LYS A 388 -15.22 -1.27 -30.86
N ASN A 389 -14.16 -2.02 -30.51
CA ASN A 389 -12.94 -1.47 -29.94
C ASN A 389 -11.94 -1.09 -31.02
N LYS A 390 -11.55 0.19 -31.04
CA LYS A 390 -10.56 0.74 -31.97
C LYS A 390 -9.25 -0.02 -31.98
N THR A 391 -8.74 -0.46 -30.83
CA THR A 391 -7.47 -1.22 -30.79
C THR A 391 -7.58 -2.61 -31.42
N VAL A 392 -8.78 -3.19 -31.45
CA VAL A 392 -9.07 -4.44 -32.17
C VAL A 392 -9.06 -4.20 -33.67
N ARG A 393 -9.71 -3.13 -34.14
CA ARG A 393 -9.69 -2.75 -35.57
C ARG A 393 -8.27 -2.45 -36.07
N LEU A 394 -7.51 -1.64 -35.31
CA LEU A 394 -6.08 -1.38 -35.56
C LEU A 394 -5.25 -2.67 -35.64
N PHE A 395 -5.53 -3.63 -34.77
CA PHE A 395 -4.88 -4.94 -34.82
C PHE A 395 -5.26 -5.72 -36.07
N GLY A 396 -6.53 -5.65 -36.50
CA GLY A 396 -7.01 -6.21 -37.77
C GLY A 396 -6.23 -5.67 -38.97
N TYR A 397 -6.11 -4.35 -39.12
CA TYR A 397 -5.36 -3.73 -40.22
C TYR A 397 -3.89 -4.16 -40.21
N LYS A 398 -3.26 -4.19 -39.03
CA LYS A 398 -1.89 -4.70 -38.86
C LYS A 398 -1.76 -6.16 -39.32
N LEU A 399 -2.73 -7.01 -39.03
CA LEU A 399 -2.70 -8.41 -39.44
C LEU A 399 -2.76 -8.54 -40.96
N VAL A 400 -3.54 -7.71 -41.66
CA VAL A 400 -3.58 -7.70 -43.14
C VAL A 400 -2.17 -7.45 -43.70
N ARG A 401 -1.50 -6.42 -43.20
CA ARG A 401 -0.11 -6.10 -43.57
C ARG A 401 0.87 -7.21 -43.24
N LEU A 402 0.83 -7.69 -41.99
CA LEU A 402 1.84 -8.63 -41.45
C LEU A 402 1.70 -10.05 -42.01
N LEU A 403 0.52 -10.41 -42.49
CA LEU A 403 0.23 -11.70 -43.14
C LEU A 403 0.17 -11.59 -44.67
N GLY A 404 0.28 -10.38 -45.24
CA GLY A 404 0.26 -10.15 -46.69
C GLY A 404 -1.08 -10.52 -47.37
N ARG A 405 -2.22 -10.23 -46.73
CA ARG A 405 -3.56 -10.61 -47.21
C ARG A 405 -4.12 -9.61 -48.23
N ILE A 406 -3.63 -9.70 -49.47
CA ILE A 406 -3.98 -8.77 -50.57
C ILE A 406 -5.49 -8.78 -50.85
N GLU A 407 -6.15 -9.93 -50.70
CA GLU A 407 -7.59 -10.07 -50.98
C GLU A 407 -8.49 -9.23 -50.06
N LEU A 408 -7.97 -8.75 -48.93
CA LEU A 408 -8.73 -7.92 -47.99
C LEU A 408 -8.59 -6.42 -48.25
N VAL A 409 -7.78 -6.02 -49.24
CA VAL A 409 -7.49 -4.62 -49.52
C VAL A 409 -8.74 -3.89 -50.01
N GLU A 410 -9.52 -4.50 -50.91
CA GLU A 410 -10.78 -3.93 -51.38
C GLU A 410 -11.73 -3.68 -50.20
N LYS A 411 -11.79 -4.64 -49.27
CA LYS A 411 -12.58 -4.48 -48.04
C LYS A 411 -12.05 -3.37 -47.12
N LEU A 412 -10.73 -3.19 -47.05
CA LEU A 412 -10.13 -2.08 -46.33
C LEU A 412 -10.47 -0.74 -46.99
N ALA A 413 -10.49 -0.66 -48.33
CA ALA A 413 -10.82 0.55 -49.07
C ALA A 413 -12.27 1.01 -48.80
N GLU A 414 -13.21 0.08 -48.66
CA GLU A 414 -14.59 0.40 -48.24
C GLU A 414 -14.66 1.03 -46.83
N VAL A 415 -13.79 0.58 -45.92
CA VAL A 415 -13.81 0.99 -44.51
C VAL A 415 -12.98 2.26 -44.27
N ALA A 416 -11.89 2.47 -45.01
CA ALA A 416 -10.88 3.50 -44.78
C ALA A 416 -11.41 4.95 -44.71
N PRO A 417 -12.39 5.39 -45.53
CA PRO A 417 -12.90 6.75 -45.46
C PRO A 417 -13.63 7.07 -44.15
N ASN A 418 -14.27 6.07 -43.54
CA ASN A 418 -15.23 6.23 -42.45
C ASN A 418 -14.63 6.02 -41.04
N VAL A 419 -13.31 5.81 -40.94
CA VAL A 419 -12.63 5.53 -39.66
C VAL A 419 -11.90 6.75 -39.11
N ALA A 420 -11.48 6.67 -37.84
CA ALA A 420 -10.70 7.72 -37.18
C ALA A 420 -9.31 7.89 -37.80
N ASP A 421 -8.68 9.05 -37.62
CA ASP A 421 -7.39 9.37 -38.24
C ASP A 421 -6.28 8.38 -37.87
N GLU A 422 -6.20 7.89 -36.63
CA GLU A 422 -5.18 6.91 -36.27
C GLU A 422 -5.39 5.56 -36.96
N GLU A 423 -6.64 5.22 -37.31
CA GLU A 423 -6.95 4.04 -38.11
C GLU A 423 -6.58 4.26 -39.57
N LYS A 424 -6.85 5.45 -40.12
CA LYS A 424 -6.40 5.84 -41.47
C LYS A 424 -4.88 5.73 -41.60
N ILE A 425 -4.12 6.19 -40.61
CA ILE A 425 -2.65 6.06 -40.58
C ILE A 425 -2.22 4.59 -40.67
N GLU A 426 -2.85 3.68 -39.92
CA GLU A 426 -2.50 2.26 -39.97
C GLU A 426 -2.89 1.61 -41.30
N ILE A 427 -3.99 2.03 -41.91
CA ILE A 427 -4.41 1.58 -43.25
C ILE A 427 -3.43 2.08 -44.31
N LEU A 428 -3.01 3.34 -44.26
CA LEU A 428 -1.97 3.87 -45.16
C LEU A 428 -0.67 3.07 -45.05
N ASN A 429 -0.20 2.79 -43.83
CA ASN A 429 0.97 1.95 -43.62
C ASN A 429 0.78 0.51 -44.12
N THR A 430 -0.46 0.04 -44.22
CA THR A 430 -0.81 -1.27 -44.79
C THR A 430 -0.71 -1.23 -46.31
N TYR A 431 -1.23 -0.19 -46.96
CA TYR A 431 -1.09 0.00 -48.40
C TYR A 431 0.36 0.18 -48.85
N GLU A 432 1.17 0.94 -48.10
CA GLU A 432 2.60 1.14 -48.37
C GLU A 432 3.36 -0.20 -48.44
N VAL A 433 3.14 -1.08 -47.47
CA VAL A 433 3.88 -2.37 -47.40
C VAL A 433 3.36 -3.40 -48.39
N ILE A 434 2.07 -3.38 -48.73
CA ILE A 434 1.52 -4.28 -49.75
C ILE A 434 1.85 -3.78 -51.15
N GLY A 435 2.08 -2.48 -51.33
CA GLY A 435 2.48 -1.88 -52.61
C GLY A 435 1.32 -1.65 -53.57
N ILE A 436 0.15 -1.24 -53.06
CA ILE A 436 -1.07 -1.10 -53.87
C ILE A 436 -1.25 0.34 -54.33
N ASN A 437 -1.16 0.55 -55.64
CA ASN A 437 -1.33 1.85 -56.29
C ASN A 437 -2.78 2.22 -56.62
N THR A 438 -3.73 1.28 -56.47
CA THR A 438 -5.15 1.49 -56.80
C THR A 438 -5.83 2.53 -55.89
N GLU A 439 -5.33 2.71 -54.67
CA GLU A 439 -5.95 3.57 -53.64
C GLU A 439 -5.35 5.00 -53.59
N ALA A 440 -4.77 5.49 -54.69
CA ALA A 440 -4.18 6.83 -54.77
C ALA A 440 -5.17 7.96 -54.40
N PHE A 441 -6.45 7.79 -54.72
CA PHE A 441 -7.49 8.75 -54.36
C PHE A 441 -7.63 8.94 -52.84
N PHE A 442 -7.61 7.84 -52.07
CA PHE A 442 -7.69 7.90 -50.61
C PHE A 442 -6.44 8.56 -50.01
N ILE A 443 -5.26 8.28 -50.57
CA ILE A 443 -4.00 8.92 -50.16
C ILE A 443 -4.08 10.44 -50.39
N ASN A 444 -4.57 10.86 -51.55
CA ASN A 444 -4.76 12.26 -51.91
C ASN A 444 -5.73 12.98 -50.96
N GLN A 445 -6.80 12.31 -50.51
CA GLN A 445 -7.67 12.86 -49.46
C GLN A 445 -6.93 13.01 -48.13
N CYS A 446 -6.13 12.02 -47.72
CA CYS A 446 -5.39 12.07 -46.46
C CYS A 446 -4.25 13.11 -46.48
N LEU A 447 -3.66 13.40 -47.64
CA LEU A 447 -2.67 14.48 -47.79
C LEU A 447 -3.24 15.86 -47.46
N ARG A 448 -4.53 16.10 -47.78
CA ARG A 448 -5.23 17.37 -47.52
C ARG A 448 -5.85 17.44 -46.12
N SER A 449 -5.51 16.50 -45.23
CA SER A 449 -6.04 16.46 -43.86
C SER A 449 -5.42 17.56 -42.98
N GLU A 450 -6.24 18.20 -42.13
CA GLU A 450 -5.76 19.14 -41.10
C GLU A 450 -4.89 18.45 -40.04
N ASN A 451 -5.12 17.16 -39.79
CA ASN A 451 -4.31 16.38 -38.87
C ASN A 451 -2.91 16.13 -39.44
N LYS A 452 -1.91 16.77 -38.82
CA LYS A 452 -0.49 16.69 -39.22
C LYS A 452 0.05 15.27 -39.27
N ASP A 453 -0.30 14.42 -38.30
CA ASP A 453 0.21 13.05 -38.25
C ASP A 453 -0.33 12.21 -39.42
N LEU A 454 -1.60 12.43 -39.79
CA LEU A 454 -2.22 11.77 -40.93
C LEU A 454 -1.63 12.26 -42.25
N MET A 455 -1.45 13.58 -42.40
CA MET A 455 -0.82 14.16 -43.59
C MET A 455 0.63 13.66 -43.75
N ILE A 456 1.43 13.65 -42.68
CA ILE A 456 2.81 13.13 -42.69
C ILE A 456 2.85 11.66 -43.10
N ALA A 457 1.93 10.84 -42.58
CA ALA A 457 1.82 9.44 -42.98
C ALA A 457 1.44 9.33 -44.47
N ALA A 458 0.45 10.08 -44.93
CA ALA A 458 0.02 10.09 -46.32
C ALA A 458 1.12 10.57 -47.27
N ALA A 459 1.91 11.58 -46.88
CA ALA A 459 3.06 12.08 -47.62
C ALA A 459 4.09 10.98 -47.85
N ARG A 460 4.51 10.30 -46.77
CA ARG A 460 5.43 9.17 -46.86
C ARG A 460 4.92 8.09 -47.81
N VAL A 461 3.65 7.69 -47.64
CA VAL A 461 3.04 6.62 -48.44
C VAL A 461 2.91 7.02 -49.91
N SER A 462 2.52 8.27 -50.18
CA SER A 462 2.42 8.82 -51.55
C SER A 462 3.75 8.78 -52.31
N GLY A 463 4.88 8.88 -51.62
CA GLY A 463 6.20 8.71 -52.23
C GLY A 463 6.44 7.33 -52.86
N THR A 464 5.70 6.30 -52.42
CA THR A 464 5.87 4.91 -52.89
C THR A 464 4.75 4.44 -53.81
N ILE A 465 3.51 4.85 -53.55
CA ILE A 465 2.31 4.34 -54.23
C ILE A 465 1.37 5.46 -54.70
N GLY A 466 1.80 6.72 -54.64
CA GLY A 466 1.02 7.87 -55.09
C GLY A 466 0.90 7.97 -56.60
N ASP A 467 0.05 8.89 -57.06
CA ASP A 467 -0.14 9.23 -58.47
C ASP A 467 0.39 10.64 -58.79
N GLN A 468 0.27 11.06 -60.05
CA GLN A 468 0.70 12.40 -60.45
C GLN A 468 -0.07 13.51 -59.70
N ALA A 469 -1.32 13.26 -59.30
CA ALA A 469 -2.07 14.20 -58.47
C ALA A 469 -1.46 14.31 -57.06
N SER A 470 -0.98 13.22 -56.46
CA SER A 470 -0.22 13.24 -55.21
C SER A 470 1.00 14.17 -55.32
N ALA A 471 1.76 14.10 -56.41
CA ALA A 471 2.94 14.94 -56.60
C ALA A 471 2.58 16.44 -56.65
N HIS A 472 1.49 16.81 -57.32
CA HIS A 472 1.00 18.19 -57.30
C HIS A 472 0.56 18.64 -55.91
N ILE A 473 -0.10 17.78 -55.13
CA ILE A 473 -0.49 18.07 -53.74
C ILE A 473 0.76 18.24 -52.85
N LEU A 474 1.81 17.43 -53.04
CA LEU A 474 3.06 17.57 -52.31
C LEU A 474 3.72 18.93 -52.58
N ILE A 475 3.67 19.42 -53.82
CA ILE A 475 4.18 20.75 -54.19
C ILE A 475 3.35 21.86 -53.51
N GLU A 476 2.02 21.75 -53.54
CA GLU A 476 1.10 22.67 -52.86
C GLU A 476 1.44 22.77 -51.35
N LEU A 477 1.62 21.62 -50.69
CA LEU A 477 2.00 21.55 -49.27
C LEU A 477 3.41 22.09 -48.98
N LEU A 478 4.33 22.03 -49.95
CA LEU A 478 5.67 22.60 -49.81
C LEU A 478 5.65 24.14 -49.91
N ASP A 479 4.78 24.69 -50.76
CA ASP A 479 4.60 26.14 -50.94
C ASP A 479 3.98 26.81 -49.69
N GLU A 480 3.24 26.06 -48.86
CA GLU A 480 2.71 26.51 -47.57
C GLU A 480 3.80 26.76 -46.49
N ASN A 481 5.07 26.53 -46.81
CA ASN A 481 6.21 26.67 -45.91
C ASN A 481 6.13 25.85 -44.61
N PRO A 482 6.11 24.50 -44.70
CA PRO A 482 6.07 23.63 -43.54
C PRO A 482 7.39 23.63 -42.77
N ASP A 483 7.36 23.10 -41.54
CA ASP A 483 8.53 22.94 -40.68
C ASP A 483 9.62 22.10 -41.36
N PHE A 484 10.88 22.27 -40.92
CA PHE A 484 12.04 21.63 -41.57
C PHE A 484 11.90 20.11 -41.73
N ASN A 485 11.34 19.41 -40.73
CA ASN A 485 11.20 17.95 -40.78
C ASN A 485 10.13 17.52 -41.77
N THR A 486 8.97 18.18 -41.77
CA THR A 486 7.90 17.92 -42.75
C THR A 486 8.35 18.29 -44.15
N ARG A 487 9.02 19.43 -44.34
CA ARG A 487 9.62 19.84 -45.63
C ARG A 487 10.58 18.76 -46.14
N ARG A 488 11.46 18.24 -45.28
CA ARG A 488 12.39 17.16 -45.63
C ARG A 488 11.66 15.90 -46.10
N LEU A 489 10.61 15.50 -45.38
CA LEU A 489 9.80 14.33 -45.74
C LEU A 489 9.05 14.52 -47.06
N LEU A 490 8.43 15.69 -47.27
CA LEU A 490 7.71 16.01 -48.51
C LEU A 490 8.66 16.01 -49.71
N LEU A 491 9.85 16.59 -49.59
CA LEU A 491 10.88 16.57 -50.63
C LEU A 491 11.40 15.15 -50.92
N ASP A 492 11.62 14.33 -49.88
CA ASP A 492 12.00 12.93 -50.05
C ASP A 492 10.90 12.12 -50.75
N SER A 493 9.65 12.34 -50.36
CA SER A 493 8.49 11.66 -50.96
C SER A 493 8.30 12.08 -52.41
N LEU A 494 8.42 13.38 -52.72
CA LEU A 494 8.34 13.90 -54.09
C LEU A 494 9.48 13.34 -54.96
N LYS A 495 10.72 13.27 -54.44
CA LYS A 495 11.86 12.68 -55.16
C LYS A 495 11.61 11.20 -55.49
N LYS A 496 11.03 10.44 -54.57
CA LYS A 496 10.71 9.01 -54.77
C LYS A 496 9.59 8.80 -55.79
N LEU A 497 8.61 9.69 -55.79
CA LEU A 497 7.45 9.62 -56.68
C LEU A 497 7.76 10.12 -58.10
N ASP A 498 8.30 11.32 -58.22
CA ASP A 498 8.64 11.97 -59.49
C ASP A 498 9.91 12.84 -59.37
N GLU A 499 11.01 12.30 -59.87
CA GLU A 499 12.31 12.98 -59.88
C GLU A 499 12.34 14.23 -60.76
N SER A 500 11.54 14.28 -61.83
CA SER A 500 11.47 15.43 -62.74
C SER A 500 10.83 16.62 -62.03
N MET A 501 9.65 16.41 -61.43
CA MET A 501 8.95 17.45 -60.67
C MET A 501 9.74 17.91 -59.45
N TYR A 502 10.45 17.00 -58.78
CA TYR A 502 11.37 17.35 -57.70
C TYR A 502 12.46 18.32 -58.18
N ASN A 503 13.13 18.00 -59.29
CA ASN A 503 14.21 18.83 -59.83
C ASN A 503 13.71 20.21 -60.28
N GLU A 504 12.52 20.26 -60.89
CA GLU A 504 11.85 21.51 -61.25
C GLU A 504 11.59 22.38 -60.00
N TYR A 505 10.97 21.81 -58.97
CA TYR A 505 10.67 22.51 -57.72
C TYR A 505 11.93 23.07 -57.05
N VAL A 506 12.98 22.25 -56.92
CA VAL A 506 14.26 22.66 -56.32
C VAL A 506 14.98 23.72 -57.15
N SER A 507 14.84 23.70 -58.47
CA SER A 507 15.43 24.72 -59.35
C SER A 507 14.77 26.09 -59.19
N LYS A 508 13.44 26.09 -58.97
CA LYS A 508 12.60 27.28 -58.82
C LYS A 508 12.70 27.88 -57.41
N ASN A 509 12.70 27.04 -56.37
CA ASN A 509 12.70 27.44 -54.96
C ASN A 509 14.06 27.19 -54.30
N ARG A 510 14.98 28.16 -54.41
CA ARG A 510 16.35 28.13 -53.85
C ARG A 510 16.44 28.59 -52.38
N ASP A 511 15.49 28.18 -51.56
CA ASP A 511 15.54 28.48 -50.12
C ASP A 511 16.77 27.83 -49.47
N LYS A 512 17.33 28.48 -48.43
CA LYS A 512 18.47 27.95 -47.67
C LYS A 512 18.17 26.54 -47.12
N ASP A 513 16.93 26.30 -46.69
CA ASP A 513 16.51 25.02 -46.12
C ASP A 513 16.30 23.95 -47.20
N THR A 514 15.71 24.31 -48.35
CA THR A 514 15.56 23.39 -49.50
C THR A 514 16.92 22.95 -50.03
N LEU A 515 17.90 23.85 -50.12
CA LEU A 515 19.27 23.52 -50.54
C LEU A 515 19.99 22.61 -49.53
N ARG A 516 19.83 22.88 -48.22
CA ARG A 516 20.37 22.01 -47.16
C ARG A 516 19.79 20.60 -47.21
N ILE A 517 18.47 20.50 -47.39
CA ILE A 517 17.77 19.22 -47.53
C ILE A 517 18.24 18.50 -48.79
N LYS A 518 18.38 19.20 -49.93
CA LYS A 518 18.92 18.63 -51.16
C LYS A 518 20.30 18.00 -50.94
N THR A 519 21.21 18.71 -50.27
CA THR A 519 22.55 18.19 -49.94
C THR A 519 22.44 16.93 -49.08
N HIS A 520 21.56 16.92 -48.07
CA HIS A 520 21.34 15.76 -47.21
C HIS A 520 20.73 14.56 -47.98
N LEU A 521 19.77 14.77 -48.89
CA LEU A 521 19.12 13.69 -49.65
C LEU A 521 20.00 13.12 -50.78
N LEU A 522 21.06 13.83 -51.15
CA LEU A 522 22.05 13.40 -52.15
C LEU A 522 23.34 12.85 -51.52
N ASP A 523 23.51 12.96 -50.20
CA ASP A 523 24.70 12.45 -49.52
C ASP A 523 24.70 10.90 -49.50
N PRO A 524 25.65 10.24 -50.19
CA PRO A 524 25.71 8.78 -50.25
C PRO A 524 26.02 8.12 -48.90
N LEU A 525 26.59 8.84 -47.92
CA LEU A 525 26.88 8.30 -46.58
C LEU A 525 25.62 8.13 -45.71
N LEU A 526 24.51 8.78 -46.07
CA LEU A 526 23.27 8.78 -45.30
C LEU A 526 22.16 7.90 -45.91
N GLN A 527 22.42 7.23 -47.04
CA GLN A 527 21.44 6.36 -47.71
C GLN A 527 21.28 4.96 -47.06
N HIS A 528 22.11 4.62 -46.07
CA HIS A 528 22.15 3.29 -45.44
C HIS A 528 21.95 3.30 -43.91
N VAL A 529 21.39 4.37 -43.32
CA VAL A 529 21.10 4.45 -41.87
C VAL A 529 19.64 4.21 -41.57
#